data_AF-A0A9W8J893-F1
#
_entry.id   AF-A0A9W8J893-F1
#
_cell.length_a   1.000
_cell.length_b   1.000
_cell.length_c   1.000
_cell.angle_alpha   90.00
_cell.angle_beta   90.00
_cell.angle_gamma   90.00
#
_symmetry.space_group_name_H-M   'P 1'
#
loop_
_entity.id
_entity.type
_entity.pdbx_description
1 polymer ?
#
loop_
_entity_poly.entity_id
_entity_poly.type
_entity_poly.pdbx_seq_one_letter_code
_entity_poly.pdbx_strand_id
1 'polypeptide(L)'
;MVSPLNPARSSPFTQMKLTRKWVLVGVFAVLAVTFGIHSLQTVHVSKTASPDLFHSTVPANGECSAQTHSSQGPWMVPANYLNYDHPTTLGRDNLQKDSHYVTSFPVAGFTNKFIAYMHLIYQGVLSNRIPIVPPIIPPGWVPIDAGMIPFGDLFNLTNLRANLRSPVLEWTDVKLLKPNASVQDENVGDDPTLERIGCWSTRKRSSFSPTFVGHAENLLKLDLSFTRVPDFAYFNETDQDEFHTKFSSLAALTWPKHPHPSAHDRPLMAKSRFGARLPPEDQLACFDLLYFVSTGVKRYEFENRWSPVWNTVGTHLTFTQPLMDITQGYLRRALKIGEKEEMPAIITAHIRRNDFKFKCKDGQEPPCYMPIHKYVEAVSEIQKELTEKRNIKATRVFVSSDETELSFWDEVASLGWTFFNHTAEQTIEKYGDWYPLLIDKVALSSGVGFVGTSPSTFSVLNARRVEDWNNGITKMLNYYI
;
A
#
# COMPACT_ATOMS: atom_id res chain seq x y z
N MET A 1 -41.98 3.68 46.50
CA MET A 1 -43.00 4.49 45.79
C MET A 1 -42.65 4.40 44.31
N VAL A 2 -43.10 3.35 43.62
CA VAL A 2 -44.34 3.30 42.80
C VAL A 2 -44.22 4.14 41.52
N SER A 3 -43.63 3.51 40.49
CA SER A 3 -44.28 3.10 39.22
C SER A 3 -44.77 4.13 38.18
N PRO A 4 -44.97 3.71 36.91
CA PRO A 4 -44.31 4.29 35.73
C PRO A 4 -45.28 4.66 34.59
N LEU A 5 -44.79 5.16 33.46
CA LEU A 5 -45.52 5.13 32.17
C LEU A 5 -44.56 4.97 30.96
N ASN A 6 -44.70 3.82 30.29
CA ASN A 6 -44.52 3.59 28.85
C ASN A 6 -45.96 3.54 28.26
N PRO A 7 -46.26 3.61 26.93
CA PRO A 7 -45.52 2.88 25.88
C PRO A 7 -45.51 3.47 24.43
N ALA A 8 -44.63 2.85 23.63
CA ALA A 8 -44.76 2.39 22.23
C ALA A 8 -45.67 3.14 21.23
N ARG A 9 -45.06 3.58 20.12
CA ARG A 9 -45.72 3.85 18.83
C ARG A 9 -45.26 2.83 17.79
N SER A 10 -46.22 2.09 17.24
CA SER A 10 -46.09 1.17 16.12
C SER A 10 -46.19 1.91 14.78
N SER A 11 -45.45 1.45 13.78
CA SER A 11 -45.64 1.76 12.37
C SER A 11 -45.50 0.44 11.58
N PRO A 12 -46.42 0.14 10.64
CA PRO A 12 -46.37 -1.06 9.82
C PRO A 12 -45.66 -0.76 8.49
N PHE A 13 -44.70 -1.60 8.09
CA PHE A 13 -44.37 -1.74 6.67
C PHE A 13 -44.26 -3.21 6.30
N THR A 14 -45.15 -3.56 5.40
CA THR A 14 -45.47 -4.87 4.87
C THR A 14 -44.30 -5.42 4.05
N GLN A 15 -43.92 -6.66 4.32
CA GLN A 15 -43.05 -7.47 3.47
C GLN A 15 -43.72 -7.71 2.11
N MET A 16 -43.04 -7.37 1.02
CA MET A 16 -43.39 -7.83 -0.32
C MET A 16 -42.25 -8.70 -0.85
N LYS A 17 -42.48 -10.02 -0.83
CA LYS A 17 -41.66 -11.01 -1.52
C LYS A 17 -41.95 -10.88 -3.02
N LEU A 18 -40.92 -10.60 -3.84
CA LEU A 18 -41.00 -10.78 -5.29
C LEU A 18 -39.99 -11.86 -5.71
N THR A 19 -40.54 -12.98 -6.17
CA THR A 19 -39.83 -14.14 -6.71
C THR A 19 -39.29 -13.84 -8.11
N ARG A 20 -37.97 -13.89 -8.27
CA ARG A 20 -37.26 -13.71 -9.55
C ARG A 20 -37.04 -15.10 -10.19
N LYS A 21 -38.02 -15.56 -10.98
CA LYS A 21 -37.85 -16.63 -11.98
C LYS A 21 -38.23 -16.03 -13.34
N TRP A 22 -37.48 -16.38 -14.39
CA TRP A 22 -37.64 -15.97 -15.80
C TRP A 22 -36.90 -14.70 -16.28
N VAL A 23 -35.56 -14.78 -16.42
CA VAL A 23 -34.82 -14.04 -17.48
C VAL A 23 -33.66 -14.88 -18.09
N LEU A 24 -33.34 -16.07 -17.56
CA LEU A 24 -32.13 -16.82 -17.90
C LEU A 24 -32.17 -17.71 -19.17
N VAL A 25 -33.12 -17.52 -20.09
CA VAL A 25 -33.24 -18.36 -21.31
C VAL A 25 -33.06 -17.58 -22.62
N GLY A 26 -32.88 -16.25 -22.57
CA GLY A 26 -32.84 -15.40 -23.78
C GLY A 26 -31.47 -15.07 -24.38
N VAL A 27 -30.35 -15.36 -23.69
CA VAL A 27 -29.02 -14.81 -24.09
C VAL A 27 -28.06 -15.86 -24.67
N PHE A 28 -28.33 -17.16 -24.52
CA PHE A 28 -27.42 -18.21 -24.99
C PHE A 28 -27.56 -18.59 -26.47
N ALA A 29 -28.54 -18.05 -27.21
CA ALA A 29 -28.77 -18.41 -28.61
C ALA A 29 -28.07 -17.51 -29.65
N VAL A 30 -27.47 -16.38 -29.24
CA VAL A 30 -26.88 -15.39 -30.20
C VAL A 30 -25.35 -15.48 -30.28
N LEU A 31 -24.67 -16.09 -29.30
CA LEU A 31 -23.19 -16.18 -29.28
C LEU A 31 -22.60 -17.39 -30.01
N ALA A 32 -23.43 -18.37 -30.41
CA ALA A 32 -22.95 -19.58 -31.07
C ALA A 32 -22.76 -19.44 -32.61
N VAL A 33 -23.27 -18.36 -33.22
CA VAL A 33 -23.26 -18.18 -34.69
C VAL A 33 -22.09 -17.29 -35.16
N THR A 34 -21.47 -16.49 -34.29
CA THR A 34 -20.37 -15.58 -34.66
C THR A 34 -18.98 -16.21 -34.58
N PHE A 35 -18.81 -17.36 -33.91
CA PHE A 35 -17.51 -18.04 -33.81
C PHE A 35 -17.17 -18.99 -34.98
N GLY A 36 -18.09 -19.17 -35.94
CA GLY A 36 -17.96 -20.15 -37.02
C GLY A 36 -17.30 -19.67 -38.33
N ILE A 37 -16.89 -18.39 -38.45
CA ILE A 37 -16.47 -17.82 -39.77
C ILE A 37 -15.01 -17.31 -39.81
N HIS A 38 -14.23 -17.42 -38.72
CA HIS A 38 -12.83 -16.91 -38.72
C HIS A 38 -11.72 -17.96 -38.52
N SER A 39 -12.03 -19.24 -38.66
CA SER A 39 -11.03 -20.31 -38.56
C SER A 39 -10.92 -21.10 -39.87
N LEU A 40 -10.48 -20.44 -40.95
CA LEU A 40 -10.09 -21.10 -42.21
C LEU A 40 -9.21 -20.14 -43.01
N GLN A 41 -7.91 -20.12 -42.69
CA GLN A 41 -6.82 -19.85 -43.63
C GLN A 41 -5.47 -20.05 -42.92
N THR A 42 -4.99 -21.29 -42.94
CA THR A 42 -3.57 -21.61 -42.85
C THR A 42 -3.03 -21.78 -44.28
N VAL A 43 -1.78 -21.34 -44.54
CA VAL A 43 -0.67 -22.14 -45.12
C VAL A 43 0.37 -21.27 -45.87
N HIS A 44 1.64 -21.35 -45.40
CA HIS A 44 2.95 -21.29 -46.09
C HIS A 44 3.39 -20.02 -46.85
N VAL A 45 4.67 -19.65 -47.06
CA VAL A 45 6.05 -20.12 -46.81
C VAL A 45 6.92 -18.84 -47.05
N SER A 46 8.02 -18.54 -46.34
CA SER A 46 9.35 -19.03 -46.70
C SER A 46 10.46 -18.43 -45.82
N LYS A 47 11.48 -19.26 -45.59
CA LYS A 47 12.81 -18.93 -45.09
C LYS A 47 13.67 -18.41 -46.23
N THR A 48 14.47 -17.37 -45.99
CA THR A 48 15.80 -17.22 -46.60
C THR A 48 16.68 -16.40 -45.65
N ALA A 49 17.91 -16.88 -45.47
CA ALA A 49 18.95 -16.28 -44.65
C ALA A 49 20.12 -15.82 -45.55
N SER A 50 20.78 -14.75 -45.09
CA SER A 50 22.23 -14.42 -45.24
C SER A 50 22.73 -13.88 -46.60
N PRO A 51 23.84 -13.09 -46.65
CA PRO A 51 24.99 -13.17 -45.74
C PRO A 51 25.62 -11.86 -45.18
N ASP A 52 26.39 -12.10 -44.12
CA ASP A 52 27.33 -11.23 -43.42
C ASP A 52 28.46 -10.66 -44.29
N LEU A 53 28.99 -9.51 -43.86
CA LEU A 53 30.39 -9.14 -44.05
C LEU A 53 30.81 -8.25 -42.86
N PHE A 54 31.64 -8.77 -41.95
CA PHE A 54 32.95 -8.22 -41.60
C PHE A 54 33.63 -9.11 -40.54
N HIS A 55 34.75 -9.70 -40.97
CA HIS A 55 35.67 -10.53 -40.19
C HIS A 55 36.28 -9.79 -39.00
N SER A 56 36.40 -10.48 -37.86
CA SER A 56 37.64 -10.43 -37.08
C SER A 56 37.83 -11.74 -36.30
N THR A 57 39.04 -12.27 -36.41
CA THR A 57 39.50 -13.62 -36.04
C THR A 57 40.07 -13.70 -34.64
N VAL A 58 39.63 -14.66 -33.80
CA VAL A 58 40.38 -15.22 -32.65
C VAL A 58 39.95 -16.69 -32.43
N PRO A 59 40.85 -17.64 -32.07
CA PRO A 59 40.63 -19.08 -32.27
C PRO A 59 39.76 -19.77 -31.21
N ALA A 60 39.09 -20.84 -31.66
CA ALA A 60 38.37 -21.82 -30.85
C ALA A 60 39.34 -22.70 -30.04
N ASN A 61 39.04 -22.90 -28.76
CA ASN A 61 38.86 -24.21 -28.11
C ASN A 61 38.85 -24.04 -26.59
N GLY A 62 37.67 -24.21 -26.01
CA GLY A 62 37.43 -24.31 -24.58
C GLY A 62 35.96 -24.61 -24.40
N GLU A 63 35.62 -25.87 -24.15
CA GLU A 63 34.28 -26.32 -23.81
C GLU A 63 33.79 -25.58 -22.55
N CYS A 64 33.13 -24.44 -22.75
CA CYS A 64 32.30 -23.84 -21.70
C CYS A 64 30.94 -24.52 -21.77
N SER A 65 30.75 -25.49 -20.86
CA SER A 65 29.45 -25.83 -20.30
C SER A 65 28.59 -24.56 -20.18
N ALA A 66 27.54 -24.47 -20.99
CA ALA A 66 26.54 -23.43 -20.89
C ALA A 66 25.68 -23.67 -19.63
N GLN A 67 26.25 -23.40 -18.46
CA GLN A 67 25.44 -23.04 -17.31
C GLN A 67 24.98 -21.60 -17.52
N THR A 68 23.80 -21.43 -18.11
CA THR A 68 23.00 -20.22 -17.92
C THR A 68 22.52 -20.18 -16.47
N HIS A 69 23.45 -19.96 -15.53
CA HIS A 69 23.10 -19.47 -14.20
C HIS A 69 22.56 -18.06 -14.39
N SER A 70 21.24 -17.92 -14.21
CA SER A 70 20.58 -16.63 -13.97
C SER A 70 21.46 -15.78 -13.05
N SER A 71 21.96 -14.66 -13.57
CA SER A 71 22.85 -13.72 -12.86
C SER A 71 22.12 -12.90 -11.78
N GLN A 72 21.00 -13.40 -11.28
CA GLN A 72 20.18 -12.73 -10.29
C GLN A 72 20.66 -13.13 -8.89
N GLY A 73 20.89 -12.14 -8.02
CA GLY A 73 21.33 -12.38 -6.65
C GLY A 73 20.33 -13.22 -5.86
N PRO A 74 20.77 -13.91 -4.79
CA PRO A 74 19.94 -14.87 -4.05
C PRO A 74 18.65 -14.25 -3.49
N TRP A 75 18.63 -12.94 -3.23
CA TRP A 75 17.48 -12.16 -2.74
C TRP A 75 16.30 -12.03 -3.72
N MET A 76 16.48 -12.40 -4.99
CA MET A 76 15.43 -12.30 -6.00
C MET A 76 14.39 -13.42 -5.91
N VAL A 77 14.75 -14.55 -5.29
CA VAL A 77 13.92 -15.75 -5.23
C VAL A 77 13.46 -15.97 -3.78
N PRO A 78 12.18 -15.68 -3.44
CA PRO A 78 11.63 -15.88 -2.09
C PRO A 78 11.90 -17.27 -1.51
N ALA A 79 11.78 -18.31 -2.32
CA ALA A 79 11.98 -19.70 -1.93
C ALA A 79 13.37 -19.99 -1.33
N ASN A 80 14.40 -19.20 -1.67
CA ASN A 80 15.73 -19.36 -1.08
C ASN A 80 15.76 -19.08 0.43
N TYR A 81 14.74 -18.41 0.96
CA TYR A 81 14.62 -18.00 2.35
C TYR A 81 13.48 -18.72 3.07
N LEU A 82 12.96 -19.79 2.48
CA LEU A 82 11.86 -20.61 3.00
C LEU A 82 12.25 -22.09 2.94
N ASN A 83 11.55 -22.94 3.68
CA ASN A 83 11.76 -24.40 3.63
C ASN A 83 11.19 -25.00 2.34
N TYR A 84 10.11 -24.39 1.83
CA TYR A 84 9.40 -24.81 0.64
C TYR A 84 9.24 -23.62 -0.34
N ASP A 85 9.12 -23.94 -1.62
CA ASP A 85 8.88 -22.97 -2.70
C ASP A 85 7.41 -22.55 -2.84
N HIS A 86 6.57 -23.05 -1.95
CA HIS A 86 5.13 -22.79 -1.89
C HIS A 86 4.71 -22.48 -0.44
N PRO A 87 3.64 -21.72 -0.24
CA PRO A 87 3.09 -21.47 1.10
C PRO A 87 2.59 -22.75 1.75
N THR A 88 2.71 -22.84 3.08
CA THR A 88 2.27 -23.99 3.89
C THR A 88 1.04 -23.66 4.72
N THR A 89 0.38 -24.67 5.30
CA THR A 89 -0.80 -24.47 6.15
C THR A 89 -0.51 -23.58 7.37
N LEU A 90 0.61 -23.80 8.04
CA LEU A 90 1.13 -22.95 9.11
C LEU A 90 2.33 -22.17 8.58
N GLY A 91 2.44 -20.88 8.92
CA GLY A 91 3.53 -20.06 8.38
C GLY A 91 4.89 -20.53 8.90
N ARG A 92 4.96 -20.96 10.17
CA ARG A 92 6.17 -21.50 10.80
C ARG A 92 6.78 -22.67 10.06
N ASP A 93 5.96 -23.54 9.47
CA ASP A 93 6.44 -24.73 8.76
C ASP A 93 7.30 -24.33 7.56
N ASN A 94 7.08 -23.15 6.99
CA ASN A 94 7.85 -22.63 5.88
C ASN A 94 9.07 -21.80 6.29
N LEU A 95 9.21 -21.42 7.57
CA LEU A 95 10.33 -20.60 8.02
C LEU A 95 11.58 -21.46 8.22
N GLN A 96 12.70 -21.05 7.62
CA GLN A 96 13.99 -21.71 7.80
C GLN A 96 14.49 -21.53 9.24
N LYS A 97 15.02 -22.61 9.81
CA LYS A 97 15.45 -22.66 11.21
C LYS A 97 16.58 -21.67 11.54
N ASP A 98 17.50 -21.44 10.60
CA ASP A 98 18.65 -20.56 10.79
C ASP A 98 18.42 -19.11 10.34
N SER A 99 17.23 -18.83 9.80
CA SER A 99 16.80 -17.52 9.32
C SER A 99 15.89 -16.84 10.33
N HIS A 100 15.93 -15.50 10.34
CA HIS A 100 15.15 -14.67 11.25
C HIS A 100 14.30 -13.71 10.43
N TYR A 101 13.06 -13.53 10.88
CA TYR A 101 12.03 -12.83 10.13
C TYR A 101 11.44 -11.70 10.96
N VAL A 102 10.82 -10.72 10.30
CA VAL A 102 10.05 -9.67 10.96
C VAL A 102 8.72 -9.41 10.25
N THR A 103 7.65 -9.22 11.01
CA THR A 103 6.33 -8.86 10.51
C THR A 103 5.70 -7.75 11.37
N SER A 104 4.75 -7.03 10.78
CA SER A 104 3.93 -6.02 11.47
C SER A 104 2.59 -5.92 10.79
N PHE A 105 1.54 -5.53 11.50
CA PHE A 105 0.19 -5.41 10.94
C PHE A 105 -0.22 -3.96 10.75
N PRO A 106 -0.25 -3.44 9.51
CA PRO A 106 -0.55 -2.04 9.29
C PRO A 106 -2.04 -1.75 9.46
N VAL A 107 -2.36 -0.86 10.40
CA VAL A 107 -3.72 -0.42 10.73
C VAL A 107 -3.82 1.08 10.53
N ALA A 108 -4.71 1.52 9.62
CA ALA A 108 -5.15 2.90 9.36
C ALA A 108 -5.73 3.01 7.93
N GLY A 109 -5.81 4.23 7.40
CA GLY A 109 -6.00 4.51 5.98
C GLY A 109 -4.87 3.96 5.09
N PHE A 110 -5.12 3.89 3.78
CA PHE A 110 -4.20 3.29 2.80
C PHE A 110 -2.76 3.83 2.88
N THR A 111 -2.57 5.14 2.93
CA THR A 111 -1.23 5.76 2.94
C THR A 111 -0.48 5.56 4.24
N ASN A 112 -1.20 5.53 5.37
CA ASN A 112 -0.59 5.21 6.66
C ASN A 112 -0.16 3.73 6.71
N LYS A 113 -0.96 2.84 6.11
CA LYS A 113 -0.55 1.44 5.90
C LYS A 113 0.70 1.35 5.03
N PHE A 114 0.75 2.09 3.92
CA PHE A 114 1.94 2.18 3.06
C PHE A 114 3.20 2.63 3.81
N ILE A 115 3.10 3.65 4.66
CA ILE A 115 4.21 4.10 5.52
C ILE A 115 4.64 2.97 6.49
N ALA A 116 3.68 2.30 7.12
CA ALA A 116 3.98 1.18 8.01
C ALA A 116 4.66 -0.01 7.27
N TYR A 117 4.31 -0.26 6.00
CA TYR A 117 5.02 -1.25 5.17
C TYR A 117 6.47 -0.84 4.88
N MET A 118 6.71 0.42 4.52
CA MET A 118 8.08 0.93 4.35
C MET A 118 8.88 0.78 5.64
N HIS A 119 8.28 1.11 6.79
CA HIS A 119 8.89 0.95 8.10
C HIS A 119 9.19 -0.51 8.43
N LEU A 120 8.28 -1.44 8.10
CA LEU A 120 8.51 -2.88 8.28
C LEU A 120 9.71 -3.37 7.46
N ILE A 121 9.77 -3.02 6.17
CA ILE A 121 10.86 -3.44 5.28
C ILE A 121 12.19 -2.85 5.77
N TYR A 122 12.20 -1.56 6.12
CA TYR A 122 13.38 -0.89 6.65
C TYR A 122 13.82 -1.48 8.01
N GLN A 123 12.87 -1.82 8.88
CA GLN A 123 13.14 -2.51 10.14
C GLN A 123 13.75 -3.89 9.90
N GLY A 124 13.31 -4.63 8.88
CA GLY A 124 13.94 -5.90 8.48
C GLY A 124 15.41 -5.73 8.13
N VAL A 125 15.70 -4.77 7.25
CA VAL A 125 17.09 -4.43 6.88
C VAL A 125 17.92 -4.05 8.11
N LEU A 126 17.40 -3.20 8.99
CA LEU A 126 18.12 -2.73 10.17
C LEU A 126 18.31 -3.79 11.26
N SER A 127 17.46 -4.80 11.33
CA SER A 127 17.52 -5.84 12.37
C SER A 127 18.13 -7.14 11.88
N ASN A 128 18.69 -7.16 10.67
CA ASN A 128 19.19 -8.37 10.00
C ASN A 128 18.12 -9.49 9.95
N ARG A 129 16.90 -9.10 9.61
CA ARG A 129 15.73 -9.97 9.51
C ARG A 129 15.08 -9.84 8.14
N ILE A 130 14.53 -10.94 7.65
CA ILE A 130 13.78 -10.98 6.40
C ILE A 130 12.37 -10.44 6.67
N PRO A 131 11.96 -9.30 6.07
CA PRO A 131 10.62 -8.77 6.28
C PRO A 131 9.57 -9.65 5.57
N ILE A 132 8.51 -10.01 6.29
CA ILE A 132 7.31 -10.68 5.76
C ILE A 132 6.16 -9.67 5.79
N VAL A 133 5.80 -9.19 4.60
CA VAL A 133 4.81 -8.12 4.40
C VAL A 133 3.40 -8.71 4.36
N PRO A 134 2.46 -8.25 5.21
CA PRO A 134 1.08 -8.74 5.15
C PRO A 134 0.29 -8.12 4.00
N PRO A 135 -0.79 -8.77 3.55
CA PRO A 135 -1.66 -8.21 2.53
C PRO A 135 -2.29 -6.90 2.97
N ILE A 136 -2.66 -6.08 1.99
CA ILE A 136 -3.30 -4.79 2.17
C ILE A 136 -4.79 -5.02 2.38
N ILE A 137 -5.25 -4.83 3.62
CA ILE A 137 -6.66 -4.97 4.00
C ILE A 137 -7.44 -3.66 3.80
N PRO A 138 -8.76 -3.70 3.55
CA PRO A 138 -9.58 -2.50 3.35
C PRO A 138 -9.47 -1.49 4.52
N PRO A 139 -9.22 -0.20 4.27
CA PRO A 139 -9.45 0.86 5.25
C PRO A 139 -10.96 1.13 5.41
N GLY A 140 -11.35 1.93 6.40
CA GLY A 140 -12.78 2.13 6.74
C GLY A 140 -13.67 2.76 5.65
N TRP A 141 -13.10 3.33 4.60
CA TRP A 141 -13.84 3.90 3.45
C TRP A 141 -13.82 3.02 2.20
N VAL A 142 -13.07 1.92 2.21
CA VAL A 142 -13.18 0.88 1.19
C VAL A 142 -14.09 -0.20 1.79
N PRO A 143 -15.12 -0.67 1.07
CA PRO A 143 -15.97 -1.75 1.55
C PRO A 143 -15.14 -2.94 2.03
N ILE A 144 -15.54 -3.53 3.15
CA ILE A 144 -14.80 -4.62 3.79
C ILE A 144 -14.78 -5.90 2.95
N ASP A 145 -15.78 -6.07 2.08
CA ASP A 145 -15.94 -7.12 1.08
C ASP A 145 -15.13 -6.89 -0.20
N ALA A 146 -14.46 -5.72 -0.34
CA ALA A 146 -13.51 -5.47 -1.42
C ALA A 146 -12.30 -6.42 -1.41
N GLY A 147 -12.14 -7.19 -0.33
CA GLY A 147 -11.07 -8.16 -0.17
C GLY A 147 -9.71 -7.51 0.11
N MET A 148 -8.73 -8.37 0.33
CA MET A 148 -7.33 -7.96 0.50
C MET A 148 -6.63 -7.86 -0.86
N ILE A 149 -5.57 -7.06 -0.91
CA ILE A 149 -4.65 -7.02 -2.07
C ILE A 149 -3.26 -7.49 -1.61
N PRO A 150 -2.66 -8.51 -2.25
CA PRO A 150 -1.24 -8.83 -2.08
C PRO A 150 -0.37 -7.59 -2.29
N PHE A 151 0.65 -7.41 -1.47
CA PHE A 151 1.52 -6.24 -1.56
C PHE A 151 2.24 -6.17 -2.92
N GLY A 152 2.65 -7.32 -3.46
CA GLY A 152 3.28 -7.47 -4.77
C GLY A 152 2.38 -7.16 -5.97
N ASP A 153 1.05 -7.16 -5.80
CA ASP A 153 0.12 -6.77 -6.87
C ASP A 153 0.13 -5.26 -7.11
N LEU A 154 0.44 -4.48 -6.07
CA LEU A 154 0.56 -3.01 -6.18
C LEU A 154 1.99 -2.54 -6.43
N PHE A 155 2.99 -3.21 -5.85
CA PHE A 155 4.38 -2.77 -5.90
C PHE A 155 5.28 -3.81 -6.56
N ASN A 156 6.18 -3.34 -7.43
CA ASN A 156 7.12 -4.18 -8.15
C ASN A 156 8.22 -4.72 -7.19
N LEU A 157 8.01 -5.91 -6.65
CA LEU A 157 8.95 -6.53 -5.71
C LEU A 157 10.28 -6.93 -6.36
N THR A 158 10.30 -7.17 -7.67
CA THR A 158 11.52 -7.42 -8.43
C THR A 158 12.42 -6.18 -8.37
N ASN A 159 11.87 -5.00 -8.67
CA ASN A 159 12.61 -3.74 -8.56
C ASN A 159 13.07 -3.47 -7.12
N LEU A 160 12.18 -3.68 -6.15
CA LEU A 160 12.50 -3.48 -4.73
C LEU A 160 13.66 -4.37 -4.27
N ARG A 161 13.55 -5.68 -4.45
CA ARG A 161 14.56 -6.66 -4.03
C ARG A 161 15.90 -6.40 -4.73
N ALA A 162 15.89 -6.04 -6.02
CA ALA A 162 17.10 -5.73 -6.77
C ALA A 162 17.86 -4.52 -6.19
N ASN A 163 17.15 -3.47 -5.80
CA ASN A 163 17.76 -2.26 -5.24
C ASN A 163 18.18 -2.44 -3.77
N LEU A 164 17.36 -3.13 -2.96
CA LEU A 164 17.70 -3.43 -1.57
C LEU A 164 18.83 -4.46 -1.42
N ARG A 165 19.00 -5.33 -2.42
CA ARG A 165 19.85 -6.54 -2.33
C ARG A 165 19.52 -7.41 -1.12
N SER A 166 18.25 -7.41 -0.74
CA SER A 166 17.70 -8.12 0.41
C SER A 166 16.38 -8.76 0.02
N PRO A 167 16.08 -9.98 0.53
CA PRO A 167 14.75 -10.55 0.34
C PRO A 167 13.70 -9.67 1.00
N VAL A 168 12.52 -9.66 0.39
CA VAL A 168 11.27 -9.15 0.96
C VAL A 168 10.23 -10.19 0.63
N LEU A 169 9.66 -10.82 1.65
CA LEU A 169 8.64 -11.86 1.51
C LEU A 169 7.25 -11.25 1.72
N GLU A 170 6.24 -11.91 1.19
CA GLU A 170 4.85 -11.66 1.51
C GLU A 170 4.30 -12.79 2.37
N TRP A 171 3.26 -12.54 3.16
CA TRP A 171 2.57 -13.62 3.90
C TRP A 171 2.02 -14.70 2.97
N THR A 172 1.67 -14.36 1.73
CA THR A 172 1.26 -15.32 0.68
C THR A 172 2.40 -16.21 0.18
N ASP A 173 3.66 -15.82 0.38
CA ASP A 173 4.81 -16.70 0.13
C ASP A 173 4.95 -17.75 1.25
N VAL A 174 4.54 -17.41 2.47
CA VAL A 174 4.83 -18.16 3.70
C VAL A 174 3.68 -19.08 4.09
N LYS A 175 2.44 -18.57 4.07
CA LYS A 175 1.26 -19.24 4.61
C LYS A 175 0.11 -19.25 3.60
N LEU A 176 -0.57 -20.40 3.49
CA LEU A 176 -1.74 -20.56 2.66
C LEU A 176 -2.89 -19.72 3.21
N LEU A 177 -3.41 -18.83 2.37
CA LEU A 177 -4.65 -18.11 2.63
C LEU A 177 -5.80 -18.87 1.97
N LYS A 178 -6.92 -19.00 2.68
CA LYS A 178 -8.12 -19.64 2.11
C LYS A 178 -8.54 -18.86 0.85
N PRO A 179 -8.92 -19.53 -0.25
CA PRO A 179 -9.56 -18.84 -1.36
C PRO A 179 -10.76 -18.06 -0.84
N ASN A 180 -10.85 -16.77 -1.16
CA ASN A 180 -11.87 -15.85 -0.66
C ASN A 180 -11.82 -15.55 0.85
N ALA A 181 -10.66 -15.71 1.51
CA ALA A 181 -10.50 -15.31 2.90
C ALA A 181 -10.92 -13.85 3.10
N SER A 182 -11.85 -13.66 4.03
CA SER A 182 -12.33 -12.34 4.43
C SER A 182 -11.73 -11.93 5.75
N VAL A 183 -11.50 -10.62 5.92
CA VAL A 183 -11.15 -10.04 7.22
C VAL A 183 -12.27 -10.20 8.26
N GLN A 184 -13.49 -10.54 7.80
CA GLN A 184 -14.64 -10.85 8.65
C GLN A 184 -14.70 -12.32 9.09
N ASP A 185 -13.88 -13.20 8.53
CA ASP A 185 -13.89 -14.62 8.87
C ASP A 185 -13.28 -14.84 10.25
N GLU A 186 -14.13 -14.78 11.29
CA GLU A 186 -13.72 -14.98 12.67
C GLU A 186 -12.94 -16.29 12.84
N ASN A 187 -11.86 -16.22 13.61
CA ASN A 187 -11.07 -17.40 13.91
C ASN A 187 -11.80 -18.30 14.90
N VAL A 188 -11.52 -19.59 14.83
CA VAL A 188 -12.00 -20.59 15.78
C VAL A 188 -10.78 -21.20 16.48
N GLY A 189 -10.83 -21.32 17.81
CA GLY A 189 -9.64 -21.61 18.63
C GLY A 189 -9.04 -23.01 18.45
N ASP A 190 -9.79 -23.94 17.86
CA ASP A 190 -9.39 -25.31 17.53
C ASP A 190 -9.15 -25.53 16.02
N ASP A 191 -9.19 -24.48 15.20
CA ASP A 191 -8.84 -24.57 13.77
C ASP A 191 -7.36 -24.98 13.64
N PRO A 192 -7.04 -26.10 12.97
CA PRO A 192 -5.67 -26.59 12.84
C PRO A 192 -4.78 -25.66 11.99
N THR A 193 -5.36 -24.70 11.28
CA THR A 193 -4.65 -23.68 10.52
C THR A 193 -4.34 -22.42 11.33
N LEU A 194 -4.86 -22.31 12.56
CA LEU A 194 -4.65 -21.17 13.45
C LEU A 194 -3.23 -21.18 14.04
N GLU A 195 -2.47 -20.12 13.80
CA GLU A 195 -1.11 -19.99 14.31
C GLU A 195 -1.03 -19.00 15.47
N ARG A 196 -0.50 -19.47 16.59
CA ARG A 196 -0.28 -18.68 17.80
C ARG A 196 1.08 -17.99 17.74
N ILE A 197 1.11 -16.68 17.94
CA ILE A 197 2.35 -15.87 17.87
C ILE A 197 2.38 -14.86 19.02
N GLY A 198 3.52 -14.77 19.70
CA GLY A 198 3.80 -13.65 20.61
C GLY A 198 4.40 -12.46 19.87
N CYS A 199 3.93 -11.26 20.16
CA CYS A 199 4.29 -10.02 19.49
C CYS A 199 4.64 -8.91 20.48
N TRP A 200 5.46 -7.98 20.03
CA TRP A 200 5.68 -6.71 20.69
C TRP A 200 4.57 -5.71 20.34
N SER A 201 4.21 -4.84 21.29
CA SER A 201 3.34 -3.68 21.04
C SER A 201 4.11 -2.38 21.22
N THR A 202 4.02 -1.50 20.22
CA THR A 202 4.68 -0.19 20.19
C THR A 202 3.80 0.95 20.72
N ARG A 203 2.59 0.62 21.19
CA ARG A 203 1.63 1.58 21.75
C ARG A 203 2.24 2.38 22.89
N LYS A 204 1.84 3.65 23.02
CA LYS A 204 2.24 4.52 24.14
C LYS A 204 2.05 3.86 25.51
N ARG A 205 2.89 4.22 26.47
CA ARG A 205 2.96 3.55 27.79
C ARG A 205 1.68 3.71 28.60
N SER A 206 0.97 4.83 28.45
CA SER A 206 -0.35 5.06 29.03
C SER A 206 -1.48 4.20 28.44
N SER A 207 -1.26 3.51 27.31
CA SER A 207 -2.28 2.66 26.65
C SER A 207 -2.28 1.26 27.24
N PHE A 208 -3.39 0.81 27.83
CA PHE A 208 -3.49 -0.56 28.39
C PHE A 208 -3.69 -1.66 27.35
N SER A 209 -4.11 -1.31 26.13
CA SER A 209 -4.38 -2.26 25.04
C SER A 209 -3.40 -2.06 23.87
N PRO A 210 -3.06 -3.14 23.14
CA PRO A 210 -2.29 -3.06 21.90
C PRO A 210 -3.11 -2.39 20.79
N THR A 211 -2.48 -2.17 19.64
CA THR A 211 -3.20 -1.81 18.41
C THR A 211 -4.14 -2.96 18.03
N PHE A 212 -5.39 -2.65 17.70
CA PHE A 212 -6.34 -3.66 17.24
C PHE A 212 -5.97 -4.14 15.83
N VAL A 213 -5.63 -5.42 15.70
CA VAL A 213 -5.21 -6.05 14.43
C VAL A 213 -6.12 -7.20 14.00
N GLY A 214 -7.34 -7.27 14.55
CA GLY A 214 -8.26 -8.40 14.37
C GLY A 214 -8.55 -8.78 12.92
N HIS A 215 -8.58 -7.82 12.01
CA HIS A 215 -8.76 -8.07 10.57
C HIS A 215 -7.59 -8.85 9.96
N ALA A 216 -6.34 -8.48 10.28
CA ALA A 216 -5.16 -9.21 9.82
C ALA A 216 -5.10 -10.60 10.47
N GLU A 217 -5.46 -10.65 11.75
CA GLU A 217 -5.58 -11.86 12.55
C GLU A 217 -6.58 -12.87 11.95
N ASN A 218 -7.75 -12.42 11.51
CA ASN A 218 -8.76 -13.23 10.83
C ASN A 218 -8.27 -13.71 9.45
N LEU A 219 -7.76 -12.79 8.65
CA LEU A 219 -7.30 -13.07 7.28
C LEU A 219 -6.16 -14.09 7.26
N LEU A 220 -5.17 -13.90 8.12
CA LEU A 220 -3.96 -14.71 8.17
C LEU A 220 -4.09 -15.93 9.11
N LYS A 221 -5.27 -16.16 9.71
CA LYS A 221 -5.48 -17.21 10.73
C LYS A 221 -4.41 -17.20 11.82
N LEU A 222 -4.26 -16.03 12.47
CA LEU A 222 -3.35 -15.81 13.58
C LEU A 222 -4.11 -15.63 14.91
N ASP A 223 -3.45 -15.99 16.01
CA ASP A 223 -3.90 -15.74 17.39
C ASP A 223 -2.75 -15.08 18.17
N LEU A 224 -2.84 -13.76 18.34
CA LEU A 224 -1.70 -12.92 18.73
C LEU A 224 -1.74 -12.50 20.19
N SER A 225 -0.65 -12.73 20.94
CA SER A 225 -0.46 -12.18 22.28
C SER A 225 0.51 -11.01 22.23
N PHE A 226 0.23 -9.91 22.95
CA PHE A 226 1.02 -8.68 22.88
C PHE A 226 1.70 -8.33 24.19
N THR A 227 3.01 -8.12 24.13
CA THR A 227 3.85 -7.64 25.24
C THR A 227 4.39 -6.25 24.90
N ARG A 228 4.45 -5.35 25.87
CA ARG A 228 4.93 -3.98 25.64
C ARG A 228 6.44 -3.96 25.33
N VAL A 229 6.86 -3.14 24.37
CA VAL A 229 8.28 -2.83 24.16
C VAL A 229 8.90 -2.14 25.40
N PRO A 230 10.20 -2.30 25.65
CA PRO A 230 10.88 -1.59 26.73
C PRO A 230 10.87 -0.06 26.56
N ASP A 231 11.05 0.66 27.67
CA ASP A 231 11.02 2.13 27.71
C ASP A 231 12.05 2.81 26.79
N PHE A 232 13.24 2.22 26.61
CA PHE A 232 14.26 2.75 25.69
C PHE A 232 13.84 2.71 24.21
N ALA A 233 12.75 1.99 23.89
CA ALA A 233 12.19 1.96 22.55
C ALA A 233 11.53 3.27 22.15
N TYR A 234 11.02 4.05 23.12
CA TYR A 234 10.30 5.28 22.85
C TYR A 234 11.23 6.44 22.53
N PHE A 235 10.75 7.38 21.71
CA PHE A 235 11.50 8.58 21.34
C PHE A 235 11.80 9.45 22.58
N ASN A 236 10.80 9.65 23.44
CA ASN A 236 10.93 10.26 24.76
C ASN A 236 10.62 9.23 25.86
N GLU A 237 11.66 8.79 26.57
CA GLU A 237 11.58 7.73 27.59
C GLU A 237 10.93 8.20 28.90
N THR A 238 10.73 9.50 29.10
CA THR A 238 10.07 10.01 30.32
C THR A 238 8.59 10.33 30.11
N ASP A 239 8.16 10.50 28.86
CA ASP A 239 6.77 10.81 28.50
C ASP A 239 5.94 9.52 28.34
N GLN A 240 4.92 9.33 29.19
CA GLN A 240 4.06 8.15 29.15
C GLN A 240 3.11 8.16 27.94
N ASP A 241 2.88 9.33 27.34
CA ASP A 241 2.04 9.51 26.17
C ASP A 241 2.81 9.53 24.85
N GLU A 242 4.14 9.36 24.89
CA GLU A 242 4.96 9.18 23.70
C GLU A 242 4.49 7.96 22.91
N PHE A 243 4.15 8.19 21.65
CA PHE A 243 3.65 7.17 20.73
C PHE A 243 4.63 6.85 19.60
N HIS A 244 5.74 7.59 19.48
CA HIS A 244 6.82 7.26 18.58
C HIS A 244 7.85 6.34 19.23
N THR A 245 8.26 5.32 18.48
CA THR A 245 9.38 4.43 18.83
C THR A 245 10.55 4.62 17.86
N LYS A 246 11.73 4.11 18.23
CA LYS A 246 12.99 4.26 17.49
C LYS A 246 13.34 2.97 16.75
N PHE A 247 13.65 3.04 15.45
CA PHE A 247 14.08 1.88 14.64
C PHE A 247 15.27 1.14 15.27
N SER A 248 16.30 1.88 15.68
CA SER A 248 17.51 1.32 16.29
C SER A 248 17.20 0.56 17.58
N SER A 249 16.30 1.09 18.42
CA SER A 249 15.86 0.42 19.64
C SER A 249 15.05 -0.84 19.35
N LEU A 250 14.14 -0.80 18.38
CA LEU A 250 13.37 -1.98 17.97
C LEU A 250 14.29 -3.04 17.34
N ALA A 251 15.30 -2.63 16.57
CA ALA A 251 16.28 -3.53 15.99
C ALA A 251 17.15 -4.18 17.07
N ALA A 252 17.60 -3.42 18.07
CA ALA A 252 18.32 -3.96 19.22
C ALA A 252 17.46 -4.93 20.05
N LEU A 253 16.16 -4.67 20.16
CA LEU A 253 15.21 -5.55 20.86
C LEU A 253 15.03 -6.90 20.16
N THR A 254 15.17 -6.95 18.85
CA THR A 254 14.94 -8.15 18.05
C THR A 254 16.18 -8.63 17.34
N TRP A 255 17.39 -8.20 17.69
CA TRP A 255 18.56 -8.61 16.93
C TRP A 255 18.83 -10.13 17.10
N PRO A 256 18.88 -10.92 16.00
CA PRO A 256 19.07 -12.37 16.06
C PRO A 256 20.29 -12.82 16.87
N LYS A 257 20.18 -13.89 17.67
CA LYS A 257 21.32 -14.56 18.35
C LYS A 257 22.10 -13.69 19.35
N HIS A 258 21.62 -12.49 19.69
CA HIS A 258 22.25 -11.62 20.68
C HIS A 258 21.32 -11.44 21.90
N PRO A 259 21.88 -11.23 23.11
CA PRO A 259 21.06 -10.98 24.29
C PRO A 259 20.25 -9.70 24.10
N HIS A 260 18.93 -9.82 24.19
CA HIS A 260 18.00 -8.70 24.26
C HIS A 260 17.25 -8.74 25.59
N PRO A 261 16.65 -7.61 26.02
CA PRO A 261 15.84 -7.57 27.23
C PRO A 261 14.79 -8.68 27.24
N SER A 262 14.68 -9.38 28.37
CA SER A 262 13.66 -10.42 28.57
C SER A 262 12.26 -9.82 28.41
N ALA A 263 11.40 -10.55 27.71
CA ALA A 263 9.98 -10.22 27.63
C ALA A 263 9.21 -10.63 28.89
N HIS A 264 9.75 -11.55 29.71
CA HIS A 264 9.06 -12.07 30.89
C HIS A 264 8.77 -11.00 31.94
N ASP A 265 9.67 -10.02 32.07
CA ASP A 265 9.53 -8.93 33.03
C ASP A 265 8.78 -7.73 32.45
N ARG A 266 8.21 -7.86 31.24
CA ARG A 266 7.51 -6.78 30.56
C ARG A 266 6.00 -6.91 30.72
N PRO A 267 5.27 -5.78 30.75
CA PRO A 267 3.81 -5.82 30.83
C PRO A 267 3.20 -6.56 29.65
N LEU A 268 2.43 -7.61 29.94
CA LEU A 268 1.51 -8.19 28.97
C LEU A 268 0.39 -7.18 28.70
N MET A 269 0.26 -6.72 27.46
CA MET A 269 -0.78 -5.79 27.05
C MET A 269 -2.07 -6.52 26.68
N ALA A 270 -1.95 -7.69 26.04
CA ALA A 270 -3.10 -8.54 25.75
C ALA A 270 -2.70 -10.02 25.68
N LYS A 271 -3.56 -10.88 26.24
CA LYS A 271 -3.57 -12.30 25.87
C LYS A 271 -4.02 -12.42 24.41
N SER A 272 -3.72 -13.56 23.81
CA SER A 272 -4.33 -13.96 22.55
C SER A 272 -5.87 -14.04 22.67
N ARG A 273 -6.58 -14.01 21.55
CA ARG A 273 -8.06 -14.04 21.54
C ARG A 273 -8.61 -15.31 22.17
N PHE A 274 -7.85 -16.41 22.10
CA PHE A 274 -8.17 -17.67 22.76
C PHE A 274 -7.43 -17.88 24.09
N GLY A 275 -6.92 -16.80 24.71
CA GLY A 275 -6.46 -16.78 26.09
C GLY A 275 -5.00 -17.18 26.31
N ALA A 276 -4.22 -17.43 25.26
CA ALA A 276 -2.81 -17.77 25.39
C ALA A 276 -1.97 -16.55 25.84
N ARG A 277 -0.94 -16.80 26.65
CA ARG A 277 0.07 -15.82 27.03
C ARG A 277 1.38 -16.23 26.35
N LEU A 278 1.74 -15.54 25.30
CA LEU A 278 2.90 -15.89 24.47
C LEU A 278 3.93 -14.76 24.56
N PRO A 279 5.18 -15.05 24.96
CA PRO A 279 6.24 -14.05 24.85
C PRO A 279 6.52 -13.77 23.36
N PRO A 280 6.94 -12.54 23.00
CA PRO A 280 7.48 -12.23 21.68
C PRO A 280 8.58 -13.20 21.28
N GLU A 281 8.57 -13.59 20.02
CA GLU A 281 9.40 -14.68 19.53
C GLU A 281 10.70 -14.20 18.91
N ASP A 282 11.74 -15.03 19.02
CA ASP A 282 13.04 -14.72 18.44
C ASP A 282 13.10 -15.03 16.94
N GLN A 283 12.56 -16.16 16.47
CA GLN A 283 12.63 -16.49 15.03
C GLN A 283 11.79 -15.51 14.18
N LEU A 284 10.54 -15.26 14.57
CA LEU A 284 9.63 -14.32 13.90
C LEU A 284 9.34 -13.14 14.84
N ALA A 285 10.11 -12.06 14.68
CA ALA A 285 9.81 -10.81 15.37
C ALA A 285 8.49 -10.25 14.85
N CYS A 286 7.59 -9.90 15.76
CA CYS A 286 6.26 -9.41 15.41
C CYS A 286 5.95 -8.11 16.15
N PHE A 287 5.41 -7.13 15.44
CA PHE A 287 4.95 -5.86 16.01
C PHE A 287 3.48 -5.58 15.68
N ASP A 288 2.74 -4.97 16.60
CA ASP A 288 1.34 -4.60 16.36
C ASP A 288 1.18 -3.43 15.37
N LEU A 289 2.08 -2.44 15.41
CA LEU A 289 2.05 -1.26 14.55
C LEU A 289 3.44 -0.65 14.38
N LEU A 290 3.84 -0.38 13.14
CA LEU A 290 5.10 0.33 12.83
C LEU A 290 4.88 1.71 12.19
N TYR A 291 3.66 2.27 12.17
CA TYR A 291 3.43 3.60 11.59
C TYR A 291 4.19 4.72 12.33
N PHE A 292 4.21 4.67 13.67
CA PHE A 292 4.87 5.68 14.51
C PHE A 292 6.30 5.27 14.88
N VAL A 293 7.13 4.98 13.89
CA VAL A 293 8.55 4.66 14.09
C VAL A 293 9.42 5.70 13.40
N SER A 294 10.54 6.06 14.03
CA SER A 294 11.51 7.05 13.53
C SER A 294 12.94 6.55 13.78
N THR A 295 13.93 7.10 13.09
CA THR A 295 15.36 6.93 13.41
C THR A 295 15.76 7.47 14.79
N GLY A 296 14.90 8.28 15.42
CA GLY A 296 15.21 9.00 16.66
C GLY A 296 15.67 10.44 16.43
N VAL A 297 15.76 10.90 15.17
CA VAL A 297 16.09 12.29 14.83
C VAL A 297 14.86 13.19 14.87
N LYS A 298 13.73 12.76 14.29
CA LYS A 298 12.50 13.56 14.22
C LYS A 298 11.25 12.67 14.12
N ARG A 299 10.20 13.00 14.87
CA ARG A 299 8.86 12.40 14.68
C ARG A 299 8.36 12.63 13.26
N TYR A 300 7.62 11.66 12.69
CA TYR A 300 7.16 11.70 11.29
C TYR A 300 8.27 12.01 10.28
N GLU A 301 9.49 11.49 10.51
CA GLU A 301 10.64 11.81 9.65
C GLU A 301 10.43 11.46 8.18
N PHE A 302 9.58 10.48 7.86
CA PHE A 302 9.22 10.10 6.48
C PHE A 302 8.71 11.29 5.65
N GLU A 303 8.23 12.35 6.30
CA GLU A 303 7.86 13.61 5.66
C GLU A 303 9.06 14.45 5.21
N ASN A 304 10.30 14.07 5.51
CA ASN A 304 11.51 14.85 5.25
C ASN A 304 12.40 14.13 4.22
N ARG A 305 13.08 14.90 3.34
CA ARG A 305 13.91 14.37 2.24
C ARG A 305 15.08 13.49 2.72
N TRP A 306 15.58 13.75 3.91
CA TRP A 306 16.70 12.98 4.49
C TRP A 306 16.26 11.66 5.10
N SER A 307 14.96 11.33 5.13
CA SER A 307 14.45 10.10 5.74
C SER A 307 15.13 8.87 5.14
N PRO A 308 15.87 8.07 5.93
CA PRO A 308 16.51 6.87 5.41
C PRO A 308 15.49 5.81 5.04
N VAL A 309 14.32 5.77 5.68
CA VAL A 309 13.20 4.92 5.27
C VAL A 309 12.81 5.20 3.82
N TRP A 310 12.55 6.46 3.49
CA TRP A 310 12.14 6.82 2.14
C TRP A 310 13.26 6.55 1.13
N ASN A 311 14.47 6.99 1.43
CA ASN A 311 15.61 6.88 0.52
C ASN A 311 16.08 5.43 0.31
N THR A 312 15.85 4.54 1.28
CA THR A 312 16.23 3.12 1.19
C THR A 312 15.11 2.26 0.62
N VAL A 313 13.84 2.55 0.96
CA VAL A 313 12.70 1.68 0.60
C VAL A 313 11.72 2.41 -0.32
N GLY A 314 11.25 3.60 0.10
CA GLY A 314 10.18 4.34 -0.59
C GLY A 314 10.48 4.68 -2.04
N THR A 315 11.72 5.08 -2.34
CA THR A 315 12.20 5.38 -3.71
C THR A 315 12.09 4.18 -4.65
N HIS A 316 12.19 2.95 -4.13
CA HIS A 316 12.19 1.71 -4.93
C HIS A 316 10.84 0.98 -4.95
N LEU A 317 9.86 1.43 -4.16
CA LEU A 317 8.49 0.92 -4.19
C LEU A 317 7.68 1.49 -5.36
N THR A 318 8.13 1.19 -6.57
CA THR A 318 7.45 1.54 -7.83
C THR A 318 6.19 0.70 -8.02
N PHE A 319 5.16 1.28 -8.63
CA PHE A 319 3.94 0.55 -8.95
C PHE A 319 4.18 -0.58 -9.97
N THR A 320 3.30 -1.58 -9.99
CA THR A 320 3.30 -2.62 -11.02
C THR A 320 2.87 -2.05 -12.39
N GLN A 321 3.40 -2.63 -13.47
CA GLN A 321 3.08 -2.18 -14.83
C GLN A 321 1.57 -2.25 -15.14
N PRO A 322 0.81 -3.31 -14.77
CA PRO A 322 -0.63 -3.34 -15.01
C PRO A 322 -1.39 -2.17 -14.38
N LEU A 323 -1.03 -1.77 -13.16
CA LEU A 323 -1.66 -0.63 -12.49
C LEU A 323 -1.29 0.71 -13.16
N MET A 324 -0.05 0.83 -13.62
CA MET A 324 0.41 1.98 -14.42
C MET A 324 -0.36 2.08 -15.73
N ASP A 325 -0.52 0.97 -16.46
CA ASP A 325 -1.20 0.92 -17.76
C ASP A 325 -2.68 1.33 -17.65
N ILE A 326 -3.39 0.79 -16.65
CA ILE A 326 -4.76 1.19 -16.35
C ILE A 326 -4.82 2.70 -16.12
N THR A 327 -3.95 3.22 -15.24
CA THR A 327 -3.93 4.64 -14.88
C THR A 327 -3.60 5.54 -16.06
N GLN A 328 -2.64 5.16 -16.90
CA GLN A 328 -2.31 5.89 -18.12
C GLN A 328 -3.50 5.98 -19.06
N GLY A 329 -4.29 4.90 -19.21
CA GLY A 329 -5.54 4.94 -19.96
C GLY A 329 -6.52 5.99 -19.44
N TYR A 330 -6.70 6.07 -18.12
CA TYR A 330 -7.56 7.08 -17.48
C TYR A 330 -7.05 8.51 -17.71
N LEU A 331 -5.75 8.74 -17.48
CA LEU A 331 -5.12 10.04 -17.71
C LEU A 331 -5.31 10.52 -19.15
N ARG A 332 -5.12 9.64 -20.14
CA ARG A 332 -5.27 9.99 -21.56
C ARG A 332 -6.70 10.39 -21.90
N ARG A 333 -7.71 9.67 -21.40
CA ARG A 333 -9.11 10.04 -21.61
C ARG A 333 -9.47 11.35 -20.92
N ALA A 334 -9.08 11.52 -19.66
CA ALA A 334 -9.34 12.75 -18.90
C ALA A 334 -8.70 13.98 -19.56
N LEU A 335 -7.49 13.83 -20.08
CA LEU A 335 -6.74 14.90 -20.75
C LEU A 335 -7.03 15.01 -22.26
N LYS A 336 -7.91 14.17 -22.80
CA LYS A 336 -8.29 14.12 -24.22
C LYS A 336 -7.07 13.95 -25.15
N ILE A 337 -6.16 13.06 -24.77
CA ILE A 337 -4.95 12.70 -25.52
C ILE A 337 -5.26 11.47 -26.38
N GLY A 338 -5.00 11.55 -27.70
CA GLY A 338 -5.30 10.44 -28.62
C GLY A 338 -4.37 9.24 -28.39
N GLU A 339 -4.78 8.00 -28.66
CA GLU A 339 -4.03 6.78 -28.30
C GLU A 339 -2.56 6.75 -28.74
N LYS A 340 -2.21 7.37 -29.86
CA LYS A 340 -0.84 7.41 -30.42
C LYS A 340 -0.07 8.69 -30.09
N GLU A 341 -0.69 9.67 -29.42
CA GLU A 341 -0.06 10.94 -29.08
C GLU A 341 0.89 10.79 -27.88
N GLU A 342 2.04 11.45 -27.87
CA GLU A 342 2.91 11.42 -26.69
C GLU A 342 2.19 12.04 -25.48
N MET A 343 2.37 11.44 -24.30
CA MET A 343 1.79 12.00 -23.08
C MET A 343 2.51 13.32 -22.73
N PRO A 344 1.82 14.47 -22.71
CA PRO A 344 2.48 15.73 -22.38
C PRO A 344 2.90 15.76 -20.90
N ALA A 345 3.88 16.59 -20.58
CA ALA A 345 4.23 16.91 -19.20
C ALA A 345 3.02 17.53 -18.47
N ILE A 346 2.63 16.95 -17.34
CA ILE A 346 1.49 17.41 -16.53
C ILE A 346 1.93 17.83 -15.12
N ILE A 347 1.16 18.75 -14.55
CA ILE A 347 1.20 19.03 -13.11
C ILE A 347 0.03 18.29 -12.47
N THR A 348 0.28 17.66 -11.34
CA THR A 348 -0.73 16.92 -10.57
C THR A 348 -1.01 17.65 -9.26
N ALA A 349 -2.26 17.71 -8.83
CA ALA A 349 -2.65 18.38 -7.59
C ALA A 349 -3.52 17.47 -6.73
N HIS A 350 -3.16 17.31 -5.46
CA HIS A 350 -4.01 16.65 -4.48
C HIS A 350 -4.57 17.68 -3.50
N ILE A 351 -5.88 17.84 -3.53
CA ILE A 351 -6.61 18.80 -2.69
C ILE A 351 -7.39 17.99 -1.64
N ARG A 352 -6.92 17.95 -0.39
CA ARG A 352 -7.64 17.28 0.70
C ARG A 352 -8.65 18.25 1.31
N ARG A 353 -9.93 17.91 1.31
CA ARG A 353 -11.00 18.77 1.85
C ARG A 353 -11.89 18.03 2.83
N ASN A 354 -12.61 17.01 2.38
CA ASN A 354 -13.82 16.49 3.04
C ASN A 354 -13.66 16.19 4.54
N ASP A 355 -12.88 15.18 4.91
CA ASP A 355 -12.68 14.82 6.32
C ASP A 355 -11.75 15.79 7.08
N PHE A 356 -11.18 16.77 6.37
CA PHE A 356 -10.28 17.80 6.90
C PHE A 356 -10.99 19.13 7.21
N LYS A 357 -12.32 19.20 7.06
CA LYS A 357 -13.13 20.39 7.31
C LYS A 357 -12.96 21.06 8.68
N PHE A 358 -12.49 20.31 9.67
CA PHE A 358 -12.32 20.78 11.05
C PHE A 358 -10.95 21.41 11.36
N LYS A 359 -10.04 21.49 10.38
CA LYS A 359 -8.71 22.11 10.55
C LYS A 359 -8.78 23.63 10.42
N CYS A 360 -9.49 24.26 11.35
CA CYS A 360 -9.68 25.70 11.43
C CYS A 360 -8.54 26.40 12.19
N LYS A 361 -8.37 27.70 11.93
CA LYS A 361 -7.61 28.58 12.83
C LYS A 361 -8.43 28.86 14.09
N ASP A 362 -7.77 29.23 15.18
CA ASP A 362 -8.45 29.62 16.41
C ASP A 362 -9.49 30.72 16.14
N GLY A 363 -10.74 30.47 16.57
CA GLY A 363 -11.87 31.38 16.37
C GLY A 363 -12.56 31.28 15.00
N GLN A 364 -12.14 30.38 14.10
CA GLN A 364 -12.87 30.09 12.86
C GLN A 364 -13.81 28.89 13.04
N GLU A 365 -15.01 29.00 12.47
CA GLU A 365 -15.98 27.90 12.41
C GLU A 365 -15.77 27.04 11.16
N PRO A 366 -15.83 25.69 11.27
CA PRO A 366 -15.80 24.78 10.13
C PRO A 366 -16.92 25.04 9.10
N PRO A 367 -16.71 24.75 7.79
CA PRO A 367 -15.54 24.09 7.22
C PRO A 367 -14.40 25.06 6.86
N CYS A 368 -13.17 24.74 7.30
CA CYS A 368 -11.97 25.51 6.98
C CYS A 368 -11.14 24.81 5.91
N TYR A 369 -11.49 25.06 4.65
CA TYR A 369 -10.75 24.53 3.51
C TYR A 369 -9.70 25.54 3.04
N MET A 370 -8.60 25.01 2.51
CA MET A 370 -7.71 25.82 1.71
C MET A 370 -8.43 26.20 0.40
N PRO A 371 -8.51 27.49 0.06
CA PRO A 371 -9.21 27.93 -1.13
C PRO A 371 -8.45 27.53 -2.40
N ILE A 372 -9.18 27.21 -3.49
CA ILE A 372 -8.58 26.70 -4.73
C ILE A 372 -7.58 27.69 -5.34
N HIS A 373 -7.80 29.00 -5.21
CA HIS A 373 -6.86 30.01 -5.73
C HIS A 373 -5.43 29.84 -5.19
N LYS A 374 -5.24 29.30 -3.97
CA LYS A 374 -3.90 29.00 -3.43
C LYS A 374 -3.21 27.86 -4.18
N TYR A 375 -3.97 26.87 -4.64
CA TYR A 375 -3.47 25.83 -5.53
C TYR A 375 -3.15 26.40 -6.91
N VAL A 376 -3.95 27.34 -7.43
CA VAL A 376 -3.68 28.02 -8.71
C VAL A 376 -2.38 28.82 -8.66
N GLU A 377 -2.15 29.57 -7.59
CA GLU A 377 -0.89 30.28 -7.34
C GLU A 377 0.29 29.30 -7.34
N ALA A 378 0.19 28.21 -6.56
CA ALA A 378 1.25 27.22 -6.45
C ALA A 378 1.55 26.48 -7.78
N VAL A 379 0.51 26.15 -8.55
CA VAL A 379 0.65 25.57 -9.90
C VAL A 379 1.40 26.55 -10.81
N SER A 380 1.02 27.83 -10.79
CA SER A 380 1.66 28.87 -11.62
C SER A 380 3.14 29.03 -11.28
N GLU A 381 3.49 28.97 -9.99
CA GLU A 381 4.88 29.01 -9.53
C GLU A 381 5.67 27.78 -10.01
N ILE A 382 5.08 26.58 -9.95
CA ILE A 382 5.70 25.36 -10.48
C ILE A 382 5.89 25.45 -12.00
N GLN A 383 4.91 25.95 -12.75
CA GLN A 383 5.01 26.14 -14.20
C GLN A 383 6.16 27.06 -14.58
N LYS A 384 6.30 28.18 -13.85
CA LYS A 384 7.41 29.10 -14.01
C LYS A 384 8.75 28.40 -13.75
N GLU A 385 8.85 27.69 -12.62
CA GLU A 385 10.09 27.01 -12.25
C GLU A 385 10.48 25.89 -13.22
N LEU A 386 9.52 25.11 -13.70
CA LEU A 386 9.73 24.08 -14.74
C LEU A 386 10.23 24.69 -16.06
N THR A 387 9.67 25.83 -16.45
CA THR A 387 10.08 26.53 -17.67
C THR A 387 11.50 27.09 -17.51
N GLU A 388 11.76 27.80 -16.42
CA GLU A 388 13.05 28.49 -16.19
C GLU A 388 14.20 27.54 -15.91
N LYS A 389 13.98 26.49 -15.09
CA LYS A 389 15.06 25.60 -14.64
C LYS A 389 15.21 24.32 -15.45
N ARG A 390 14.14 23.87 -16.12
CA ARG A 390 14.09 22.57 -16.80
C ARG A 390 13.73 22.64 -18.28
N ASN A 391 13.35 23.82 -18.79
CA ASN A 391 12.81 23.97 -20.15
C ASN A 391 11.61 23.05 -20.43
N ILE A 392 10.78 22.80 -19.40
CA ILE A 392 9.57 21.96 -19.50
C ILE A 392 8.35 22.85 -19.42
N LYS A 393 7.49 22.79 -20.44
CA LYS A 393 6.21 23.51 -20.48
C LYS A 393 5.05 22.58 -20.12
N ALA A 394 4.65 22.58 -18.85
CA ALA A 394 3.53 21.78 -18.34
C ALA A 394 2.26 22.64 -18.18
N THR A 395 1.41 22.68 -19.21
CA THR A 395 0.17 23.49 -19.19
C THR A 395 -1.05 22.75 -18.66
N ARG A 396 -1.00 21.42 -18.60
CA ARG A 396 -2.13 20.58 -18.21
C ARG A 396 -2.04 20.23 -16.73
N VAL A 397 -3.18 20.32 -16.04
CA VAL A 397 -3.29 20.02 -14.61
C VAL A 397 -4.31 18.91 -14.38
N PHE A 398 -3.89 17.88 -13.66
CA PHE A 398 -4.75 16.82 -13.16
C PHE A 398 -4.97 17.00 -11.66
N VAL A 399 -6.20 16.84 -11.19
CA VAL A 399 -6.62 17.00 -9.81
C VAL A 399 -7.26 15.73 -9.30
N SER A 400 -6.90 15.33 -8.08
CA SER A 400 -7.65 14.36 -7.28
C SER A 400 -7.93 14.95 -5.89
N SER A 401 -9.13 14.68 -5.38
CA SER A 401 -9.67 15.24 -4.15
C SER A 401 -10.67 14.25 -3.55
N ASP A 402 -10.82 14.27 -2.22
CA ASP A 402 -11.85 13.52 -1.50
C ASP A 402 -13.18 14.29 -1.38
N GLU A 403 -13.35 15.32 -2.20
CA GLU A 403 -14.49 16.24 -2.20
C GLU A 403 -15.66 15.64 -2.98
N THR A 404 -16.87 15.80 -2.45
CA THR A 404 -18.09 15.25 -3.05
C THR A 404 -19.01 16.32 -3.62
N GLU A 405 -18.81 17.58 -3.23
CA GLU A 405 -19.64 18.69 -3.68
C GLU A 405 -19.38 19.02 -5.17
N LEU A 406 -20.44 19.04 -5.97
CA LEU A 406 -20.36 19.30 -7.41
C LEU A 406 -19.78 20.69 -7.72
N SER A 407 -20.12 21.70 -6.90
CA SER A 407 -19.65 23.07 -7.08
C SER A 407 -18.12 23.21 -7.02
N PHE A 408 -17.44 22.37 -6.22
CA PHE A 408 -15.98 22.32 -6.22
C PHE A 408 -15.43 21.79 -7.53
N TRP A 409 -16.03 20.71 -8.05
CA TRP A 409 -15.59 20.11 -9.31
C TRP A 409 -15.90 21.01 -10.51
N ASP A 410 -16.99 21.80 -10.45
CA ASP A 410 -17.29 22.85 -11.42
C ASP A 410 -16.23 23.96 -11.39
N GLU A 411 -15.78 24.39 -10.20
CA GLU A 411 -14.68 25.35 -10.05
C GLU A 411 -13.38 24.80 -10.65
N VAL A 412 -13.01 23.55 -10.33
CA VAL A 412 -11.84 22.86 -10.91
C VAL A 412 -11.94 22.82 -12.45
N ALA A 413 -13.09 22.44 -13.00
CA ALA A 413 -13.30 22.39 -14.45
C ALA A 413 -13.21 23.79 -15.10
N SER A 414 -13.71 24.83 -14.43
CA SER A 414 -13.65 26.22 -14.92
C SER A 414 -12.23 26.75 -15.06
N LEU A 415 -11.28 26.21 -14.30
CA LEU A 415 -9.85 26.51 -14.42
C LEU A 415 -9.16 25.78 -15.59
N GLY A 416 -9.91 24.95 -16.34
CA GLY A 416 -9.37 24.07 -17.37
C GLY A 416 -8.59 22.88 -16.81
N TRP A 417 -8.74 22.60 -15.51
CA TRP A 417 -8.12 21.45 -14.86
C TRP A 417 -9.00 20.21 -15.05
N THR A 418 -8.37 19.04 -14.99
CA THR A 418 -9.04 17.75 -15.25
C THR A 418 -9.00 16.87 -14.01
N PHE A 419 -9.98 15.97 -13.89
CA PHE A 419 -10.08 15.00 -12.82
C PHE A 419 -10.74 13.72 -13.35
N PHE A 420 -10.66 12.62 -12.61
CA PHE A 420 -11.36 11.39 -12.99
C PHE A 420 -12.80 11.41 -12.52
N ASN A 421 -13.72 11.06 -13.42
CA ASN A 421 -15.08 10.72 -13.07
C ASN A 421 -15.20 9.19 -13.01
N HIS A 422 -14.87 8.61 -11.86
CA HIS A 422 -14.87 7.15 -11.66
C HIS A 422 -16.25 6.50 -11.90
N THR A 423 -17.34 7.23 -11.65
CA THR A 423 -18.70 6.76 -11.96
C THR A 423 -18.94 6.66 -13.46
N ALA A 424 -18.59 7.69 -14.23
CA ALA A 424 -18.71 7.67 -15.69
C ALA A 424 -17.77 6.63 -16.32
N GLU A 425 -16.61 6.42 -15.72
CA GLU A 425 -15.63 5.41 -16.12
C GLU A 425 -15.99 3.99 -15.68
N GLN A 426 -17.00 3.81 -14.81
CA GLN A 426 -17.39 2.52 -14.23
C GLN A 426 -16.20 1.80 -13.59
N THR A 427 -15.38 2.54 -12.83
CA THR A 427 -14.10 2.02 -12.33
C THR A 427 -14.29 0.83 -11.39
N ILE A 428 -15.28 0.90 -10.50
CA ILE A 428 -15.57 -0.16 -9.52
C ILE A 428 -16.08 -1.40 -10.24
N GLU A 429 -16.97 -1.25 -11.22
CA GLU A 429 -17.54 -2.35 -11.98
C GLU A 429 -16.48 -3.06 -12.83
N LYS A 430 -15.48 -2.32 -13.32
CA LYS A 430 -14.40 -2.87 -14.15
C LYS A 430 -13.28 -3.53 -13.35
N TYR A 431 -12.93 -2.96 -12.19
CA TYR A 431 -11.68 -3.32 -11.51
C TYR A 431 -11.85 -3.60 -10.00
N GLY A 432 -12.99 -3.25 -9.41
CA GLY A 432 -13.27 -3.42 -7.98
C GLY A 432 -13.04 -2.16 -7.13
N ASP A 433 -13.51 -2.20 -5.89
CA ASP A 433 -13.63 -1.03 -5.00
C ASP A 433 -12.30 -0.36 -4.62
N TRP A 434 -11.19 -1.07 -4.75
CA TRP A 434 -9.87 -0.52 -4.50
C TRP A 434 -9.40 0.46 -5.57
N TYR A 435 -9.82 0.24 -6.82
CA TYR A 435 -9.18 0.86 -7.97
C TYR A 435 -9.38 2.37 -8.10
N PRO A 436 -10.51 2.98 -7.71
CA PRO A 436 -10.61 4.44 -7.72
C PRO A 436 -9.45 5.11 -6.96
N LEU A 437 -9.20 4.66 -5.73
CA LEU A 437 -8.11 5.16 -4.88
C LEU A 437 -6.72 4.89 -5.49
N LEU A 438 -6.51 3.69 -6.02
CA LEU A 438 -5.21 3.27 -6.55
C LEU A 438 -4.86 4.04 -7.83
N ILE A 439 -5.82 4.19 -8.74
CA ILE A 439 -5.68 4.94 -9.98
C ILE A 439 -5.36 6.41 -9.67
N ASP A 440 -6.09 7.02 -8.74
CA ASP A 440 -5.81 8.39 -8.28
C ASP A 440 -4.39 8.52 -7.71
N LYS A 441 -3.97 7.56 -6.86
CA LYS A 441 -2.64 7.56 -6.25
C LYS A 441 -1.54 7.50 -7.31
N VAL A 442 -1.71 6.64 -8.31
CA VAL A 442 -0.75 6.45 -9.39
C VAL A 442 -0.72 7.68 -10.30
N ALA A 443 -1.88 8.23 -10.64
CA ALA A 443 -2.00 9.40 -11.49
C ALA A 443 -1.29 10.61 -10.87
N LEU A 444 -1.51 10.86 -9.58
CA LEU A 444 -0.83 11.93 -8.84
C LEU A 444 0.68 11.73 -8.70
N SER A 445 1.19 10.51 -8.87
CA SER A 445 2.62 10.23 -8.84
C SER A 445 3.29 10.42 -10.21
N SER A 446 2.52 10.67 -11.28
CA SER A 446 3.02 10.74 -12.67
C SER A 446 3.40 12.15 -13.15
N GLY A 447 3.10 13.19 -12.37
CA GLY A 447 3.36 14.57 -12.76
C GLY A 447 4.86 14.92 -12.79
N VAL A 448 5.23 15.88 -13.63
CA VAL A 448 6.54 16.58 -13.54
C VAL A 448 6.52 17.72 -12.52
N GLY A 449 5.33 18.05 -12.02
CA GLY A 449 5.12 18.95 -10.91
C GLY A 449 3.97 18.48 -10.02
N PHE A 450 4.02 18.81 -8.72
CA PHE A 450 3.01 18.40 -7.76
C PHE A 450 2.63 19.51 -6.78
N VAL A 451 1.34 19.73 -6.57
CA VAL A 451 0.83 20.58 -5.47
C VAL A 451 0.00 19.73 -4.52
N GLY A 452 0.28 19.77 -3.23
CA GLY A 452 -0.41 18.92 -2.26
C GLY A 452 -0.77 19.62 -0.96
N THR A 453 -1.77 19.10 -0.27
CA THR A 453 -2.13 19.51 1.09
C THR A 453 -1.19 18.91 2.14
N SER A 454 -0.45 19.74 2.88
CA SER A 454 0.67 19.34 3.75
C SER A 454 0.32 18.30 4.82
N PRO A 455 -0.80 18.40 5.57
CA PRO A 455 -1.08 17.43 6.63
C PRO A 455 -1.62 16.09 6.11
N SER A 456 -1.79 15.92 4.80
CA SER A 456 -2.24 14.67 4.21
C SER A 456 -1.05 13.78 3.84
N THR A 457 -0.93 12.61 4.46
CA THR A 457 0.06 11.59 4.06
C THR A 457 -0.12 11.15 2.61
N PHE A 458 -1.33 11.30 2.06
CA PHE A 458 -1.60 11.09 0.64
C PHE A 458 -0.85 12.08 -0.24
N SER A 459 -0.88 13.37 0.11
CA SER A 459 -0.07 14.39 -0.58
C SER A 459 1.43 14.14 -0.41
N VAL A 460 1.88 13.90 0.83
CA VAL A 460 3.32 13.77 1.15
C VAL A 460 3.98 12.67 0.30
N LEU A 461 3.34 11.50 0.22
CA LEU A 461 3.89 10.38 -0.54
C LEU A 461 3.88 10.63 -2.05
N ASN A 462 2.86 11.33 -2.58
CA ASN A 462 2.83 11.66 -4.02
C ASN A 462 3.89 12.71 -4.37
N ALA A 463 4.08 13.73 -3.52
CA ALA A 463 5.16 14.71 -3.68
C ALA A 463 6.52 14.01 -3.75
N ARG A 464 6.81 13.11 -2.80
CA ARG A 464 8.07 12.37 -2.78
C ARG A 464 8.30 11.52 -4.04
N ARG A 465 7.25 10.88 -4.57
CA ARG A 465 7.34 10.14 -5.85
C ARG A 465 7.59 11.05 -7.04
N VAL A 466 6.90 12.18 -7.12
CA VAL A 466 7.14 13.15 -8.20
C VAL A 466 8.58 13.67 -8.17
N GLU A 467 9.12 13.95 -6.98
CA GLU A 467 10.52 14.36 -6.83
C GLU A 467 11.50 13.27 -7.27
N ASP A 468 11.33 12.04 -6.80
CA ASP A 468 12.37 11.01 -6.97
C ASP A 468 12.20 10.15 -8.21
N TRP A 469 10.98 9.95 -8.69
CA TRP A 469 10.71 9.16 -9.89
C TRP A 469 10.75 10.01 -11.15
N ASN A 470 10.33 11.27 -11.06
CA ASN A 470 10.17 12.15 -12.22
C ASN A 470 11.14 13.34 -12.19
N ASN A 471 12.00 13.47 -11.16
CA ASN A 471 12.84 14.66 -10.94
C ASN A 471 12.01 15.96 -10.94
N GLY A 472 10.77 15.86 -10.48
CA GLY A 472 9.75 16.90 -10.55
C GLY A 472 9.84 17.92 -9.42
N ILE A 473 9.08 19.00 -9.57
CA ILE A 473 9.03 20.12 -8.61
C ILE A 473 7.76 20.03 -7.78
N THR A 474 7.86 20.17 -6.45
CA THR A 474 6.69 20.02 -5.57
C THR A 474 6.48 21.23 -4.67
N LYS A 475 5.22 21.49 -4.34
CA LYS A 475 4.82 22.47 -3.33
C LYS A 475 3.76 21.87 -2.41
N MET A 476 4.02 21.95 -1.11
CA MET A 476 3.09 21.51 -0.09
C MET A 476 2.46 22.73 0.57
N LEU A 477 1.14 22.82 0.50
CA LEU A 477 0.38 23.92 1.06
C LEU A 477 -0.13 23.55 2.44
N ASN A 478 0.08 24.44 3.41
CA ASN A 478 -0.40 24.27 4.77
C ASN A 478 -1.60 25.19 5.05
N TYR A 479 -2.60 24.69 5.77
CA TYR A 479 -3.77 25.50 6.19
C TYR A 479 -3.35 26.67 7.09
N TYR A 480 -2.20 26.51 7.75
CA TYR A 480 -1.59 27.48 8.65
C TYR A 480 -0.32 28.03 7.98
N ILE A 481 -0.35 29.32 7.63
CA ILE A 481 0.87 30.15 7.47
C ILE A 481 1.16 30.73 8.85
#